data_AF-A0A354PD33-F1
#
_entry.id   AF-A0A354PD33-F1
#
_cell.length_a   1.000
_cell.length_b   1.000
_cell.length_c   1.000
_cell.angle_alpha   90.00
_cell.angle_beta   90.00
_cell.angle_gamma   90.00
#
_symmetry.space_group_name_H-M   'P 1'
#
loop_
_entity.id
_entity.type
_entity.pdbx_description
1 polymer ?
#
loop_
_entity_poly.entity_id
_entity_poly.type
_entity_poly.pdbx_seq_one_letter_code
_entity_poly.pdbx_strand_id
1 'polypeptide(L)'
;MVLISRQIGAFVKPLVFVLLDLNINVFCVIRSAGERTAGACRKLVEASLPAGRVAVVELHPFETALQECYRLGIESGATWLLTVDADVLLQPERIPELIRAAEAMPNHYVQLEGRIFDKVFGVFRQAGHRVYRVKLLPLALKSIPKPGSELRPEFSTLQELGRLGHPSRRVATVAGVHDFEQWYRDLYRKSFIHARKHRQDIVALVDRATSLAADDADFRVILKGIWDGLIDARSVSIDTNLFTERYCQALSELGLAEKEPLALEANLFGEAWLAQRMEFNPPKMAIFDMPSSTLTETASQRFKRLTEAHGVFRAACYSIASIGESSFRKVKNGFIKAD
;
A
#
# COMPACT_ATOMS: atom_id res chain seq x y z
N MET A 1 49.13 -28.90 -1.32
CA MET A 1 48.27 -27.71 -1.49
C MET A 1 47.17 -28.10 -2.47
N VAL A 2 45.99 -28.47 -1.96
CA VAL A 2 44.89 -29.02 -2.77
C VAL A 2 44.08 -27.86 -3.33
N LEU A 3 44.13 -27.68 -4.66
CA LEU A 3 43.31 -26.73 -5.40
C LEU A 3 41.89 -27.32 -5.53
N ILE A 4 40.98 -26.87 -4.68
CA ILE A 4 39.54 -27.12 -4.86
C ILE A 4 39.02 -26.11 -5.88
N SER A 5 39.08 -26.50 -7.16
CA SER A 5 38.33 -25.88 -8.25
C SER A 5 36.83 -26.13 -8.04
N ARG A 6 36.11 -25.17 -7.46
CA ARG A 6 34.65 -25.17 -7.47
C ARG A 6 34.17 -24.81 -8.88
N GLN A 7 33.80 -25.84 -9.65
CA GLN A 7 32.89 -25.70 -10.78
C GLN A 7 31.55 -25.14 -10.28
N ILE A 8 31.34 -23.84 -10.44
CA ILE A 8 29.99 -23.28 -10.47
C ILE A 8 29.49 -23.54 -11.88
N GLY A 9 28.92 -24.73 -12.08
CA GLY A 9 28.25 -25.11 -13.30
C GLY A 9 27.10 -24.15 -13.57
N ALA A 10 27.12 -23.55 -14.76
CA ALA A 10 26.07 -22.73 -15.32
C ALA A 10 24.72 -23.49 -15.32
N PHE A 11 23.88 -23.20 -14.33
CA PHE A 11 22.45 -23.48 -14.37
C PHE A 11 21.69 -22.20 -14.66
N VAL A 12 22.13 -21.46 -15.69
CA VAL A 12 21.26 -20.49 -16.34
C VAL A 12 20.35 -21.32 -17.24
N LYS A 13 19.28 -21.88 -16.66
CA LYS A 13 18.15 -22.28 -17.49
C LYS A 13 17.80 -21.02 -18.29
N PRO A 14 17.76 -21.06 -19.63
CA PRO A 14 17.12 -19.98 -20.34
C PRO A 14 15.68 -20.01 -19.81
N LEU A 15 15.33 -19.04 -18.99
CA LEU A 15 13.96 -18.65 -18.74
C LEU A 15 13.45 -18.15 -20.10
N VAL A 16 13.23 -19.09 -21.01
CA VAL A 16 12.27 -18.94 -22.08
C VAL A 16 10.99 -18.75 -21.32
N PHE A 17 10.68 -17.49 -21.04
CA PHE A 17 9.43 -17.04 -20.52
C PHE A 17 8.38 -17.84 -21.27
N VAL A 18 7.63 -18.63 -20.54
CA VAL A 18 6.38 -19.18 -21.01
C VAL A 18 5.45 -17.97 -21.14
N LEU A 19 5.69 -17.16 -22.17
CA LEU A 19 4.74 -16.27 -22.82
C LEU A 19 3.73 -17.20 -23.49
N LEU A 20 3.01 -17.99 -22.69
CA LEU A 20 1.70 -18.45 -23.12
C LEU A 20 0.95 -17.17 -23.45
N ASP A 21 0.42 -17.11 -24.67
CA ASP A 21 -0.46 -16.08 -25.23
C ASP A 21 -1.64 -15.81 -24.30
N LEU A 22 -1.38 -15.19 -23.17
CA LEU A 22 -2.41 -14.71 -22.28
C LEU A 22 -2.84 -13.39 -22.90
N ASN A 23 -4.03 -13.43 -23.49
CA ASN A 23 -4.75 -12.25 -23.91
C ASN A 23 -5.24 -11.49 -22.67
N ILE A 24 -4.29 -11.03 -21.83
CA ILE A 24 -4.56 -10.29 -20.59
C ILE A 24 -5.12 -8.93 -20.99
N ASN A 25 -6.43 -8.77 -20.90
CA ASN A 25 -7.07 -7.49 -21.19
C ASN A 25 -7.08 -6.60 -19.94
N VAL A 26 -5.93 -6.00 -19.65
CA VAL A 26 -5.71 -5.09 -18.52
C VAL A 26 -5.22 -3.73 -19.00
N PHE A 27 -5.61 -2.68 -18.28
CA PHE A 27 -5.04 -1.34 -18.37
C PHE A 27 -4.48 -0.96 -17.00
N CYS A 28 -3.29 -0.38 -16.95
CA CYS A 28 -2.65 0.02 -15.70
C CYS A 28 -2.62 1.54 -15.56
N VAL A 29 -2.94 2.04 -14.37
CA VAL A 29 -2.76 3.43 -13.98
C VAL A 29 -1.85 3.50 -12.76
N ILE A 30 -0.72 4.19 -12.91
CA ILE A 30 0.21 4.48 -11.83
C ILE A 30 -0.16 5.83 -11.23
N ARG A 31 -0.45 5.86 -9.93
CA ARG A 31 -0.67 7.10 -9.18
C ARG A 31 0.67 7.58 -8.63
N SER A 32 1.02 8.82 -8.90
CA SER A 32 2.26 9.41 -8.39
C SER A 32 2.01 10.78 -7.76
N ALA A 33 2.76 11.06 -6.70
CA ALA A 33 2.94 12.36 -6.07
C ALA A 33 4.42 12.81 -6.14
N GLY A 34 5.19 12.34 -7.13
CA GLY A 34 6.61 12.66 -7.29
C GLY A 34 7.57 11.72 -6.55
N GLU A 35 7.13 10.48 -6.28
CA GLU A 35 7.92 9.45 -5.62
C GLU A 35 9.20 9.15 -6.42
N ARG A 36 10.29 8.89 -5.70
CA ARG A 36 11.61 8.55 -6.29
C ARG A 36 11.54 7.33 -7.21
N THR A 37 10.61 6.44 -6.92
CA THR A 37 10.40 5.15 -7.58
C THR A 37 9.44 5.20 -8.77
N ALA A 38 8.83 6.35 -9.10
CA ALA A 38 7.80 6.42 -10.15
C ALA A 38 8.27 5.86 -11.51
N GLY A 39 9.49 6.21 -11.93
CA GLY A 39 10.08 5.70 -13.17
C GLY A 39 10.35 4.18 -13.13
N ALA A 40 10.76 3.66 -11.97
CA ALA A 40 11.00 2.23 -11.79
C ALA A 40 9.69 1.43 -11.77
N CYS A 41 8.69 1.92 -11.05
CA CYS A 41 7.33 1.37 -11.04
C CYS A 41 6.79 1.26 -12.46
N ARG A 42 6.88 2.33 -13.24
CA ARG A 42 6.44 2.34 -14.64
C ARG A 42 7.15 1.30 -15.48
N LYS A 43 8.49 1.26 -15.43
CA LYS A 43 9.29 0.31 -16.20
C LYS A 43 8.95 -1.15 -15.88
N LEU A 44 8.75 -1.47 -14.60
CA LEU A 44 8.38 -2.83 -14.17
C LEU A 44 6.99 -3.23 -14.66
N VAL A 45 6.01 -2.32 -14.60
CA VAL A 45 4.65 -2.56 -15.11
C VAL A 45 4.65 -2.70 -16.64
N GLU A 46 5.36 -1.82 -17.35
CA GLU A 46 5.47 -1.86 -18.82
C GLU A 46 6.17 -3.14 -19.30
N ALA A 47 7.06 -3.74 -18.50
CA ALA A 47 7.67 -5.03 -18.82
C ALA A 47 6.65 -6.20 -18.82
N SER A 48 5.50 -6.06 -18.14
CA SER A 48 4.46 -7.09 -18.06
C SER A 48 3.30 -6.89 -19.03
N LEU A 49 3.15 -5.68 -19.57
CA LEU A 49 1.95 -5.28 -20.29
C LEU A 49 2.28 -4.87 -21.73
N PRO A 50 1.34 -5.05 -22.68
CA PRO A 50 1.51 -4.52 -24.02
C PRO A 50 1.75 -3.00 -24.02
N ALA A 51 2.48 -2.52 -25.02
CA ALA A 51 2.72 -1.08 -25.20
C ALA A 51 1.40 -0.29 -25.22
N GLY A 52 1.40 0.89 -24.59
CA GLY A 52 0.21 1.76 -24.50
C GLY A 52 -0.84 1.33 -23.47
N ARG A 53 -0.58 0.31 -22.65
CA ARG A 53 -1.48 -0.14 -21.57
C ARG A 53 -1.15 0.44 -20.19
N VAL A 54 -0.30 1.46 -20.12
CA VAL A 54 0.12 2.09 -18.87
C VAL A 54 -0.06 3.61 -18.97
N ALA A 55 -0.75 4.19 -18.01
CA ALA A 55 -0.85 5.63 -17.80
C ALA A 55 -0.30 6.02 -16.43
N VAL A 56 0.11 7.28 -16.29
CA VAL A 56 0.52 7.88 -15.00
C VAL A 56 -0.43 9.02 -14.68
N VAL A 57 -0.90 9.08 -13.43
CA VAL A 57 -1.79 10.12 -12.91
C VAL A 57 -1.11 10.83 -11.75
N GLU A 58 -0.94 12.14 -11.89
CA GLU A 58 -0.29 13.04 -10.92
C GLU A 58 -1.27 14.11 -10.44
N LEU A 59 -2.45 13.68 -10.00
CA LEU A 59 -3.54 14.57 -9.59
C LEU A 59 -3.67 14.62 -8.06
N HIS A 60 -4.13 15.77 -7.58
CA HIS A 60 -4.41 16.05 -6.18
C HIS A 60 -5.72 16.86 -6.08
N PRO A 61 -6.56 16.64 -5.05
CA PRO A 61 -6.41 15.67 -3.96
C PRO A 61 -6.61 14.21 -4.41
N PHE A 62 -6.43 13.26 -3.49
CA PHE A 62 -6.45 11.81 -3.80
C PHE A 62 -7.78 11.34 -4.41
N GLU A 63 -8.91 11.96 -4.07
CA GLU A 63 -10.21 11.69 -4.70
C GLU A 63 -10.19 11.98 -6.21
N THR A 64 -9.54 13.06 -6.62
CA THR A 64 -9.42 13.44 -8.03
C THR A 64 -8.52 12.47 -8.79
N ALA A 65 -7.41 12.05 -8.18
CA ALA A 65 -6.57 10.98 -8.74
C ALA A 65 -7.36 9.67 -8.90
N LEU A 66 -8.16 9.30 -7.90
CA LEU A 66 -8.97 8.09 -7.95
C LEU A 66 -10.05 8.14 -9.05
N GLN A 67 -10.73 9.29 -9.18
CA GLN A 67 -11.70 9.53 -10.26
C GLN A 67 -11.05 9.35 -11.63
N GLU A 68 -9.87 9.93 -11.83
CA GLU A 68 -9.14 9.84 -13.08
C GLU A 68 -8.67 8.42 -13.39
N CYS A 69 -8.18 7.69 -12.38
CA CYS A 69 -7.83 6.27 -12.54
C CYS A 69 -9.02 5.46 -13.07
N TYR A 70 -10.20 5.65 -12.49
CA TYR A 70 -11.41 4.94 -12.90
C TYR A 70 -11.89 5.35 -14.28
N ARG A 71 -11.83 6.66 -14.61
CA ARG A 71 -12.18 7.17 -15.94
C ARG A 71 -11.29 6.55 -17.02
N LEU A 72 -9.97 6.58 -16.83
CA LEU A 72 -9.01 5.97 -17.76
C LEU A 72 -9.23 4.45 -17.89
N GLY A 73 -9.53 3.77 -16.78
CA GLY A 73 -9.90 2.36 -16.79
C GLY A 73 -11.14 2.07 -17.66
N ILE A 74 -12.19 2.88 -17.53
CA ILE A 74 -13.41 2.76 -18.33
C ILE A 74 -13.12 3.03 -19.82
N GLU A 75 -12.40 4.11 -20.12
CA GLU A 75 -12.09 4.54 -21.49
C GLU A 75 -11.15 3.59 -22.23
N SER A 76 -10.28 2.89 -21.51
CA SER A 76 -9.36 1.90 -22.09
C SER A 76 -10.07 0.72 -22.76
N GLY A 77 -11.34 0.46 -22.44
CA GLY A 77 -12.08 -0.72 -22.88
C GLY A 77 -11.52 -2.04 -22.33
N ALA A 78 -10.60 -2.00 -21.37
CA ALA A 78 -10.04 -3.19 -20.76
C ALA A 78 -11.08 -3.94 -19.90
N THR A 79 -10.82 -5.23 -19.63
CA THR A 79 -11.63 -6.01 -18.70
C THR A 79 -11.30 -5.63 -17.26
N TRP A 80 -10.01 -5.39 -17.02
CA TRP A 80 -9.45 -5.10 -15.71
C TRP A 80 -8.66 -3.79 -15.71
N LEU A 81 -8.77 -3.03 -14.63
CA LEU A 81 -7.93 -1.88 -14.32
C LEU A 81 -6.99 -2.27 -13.19
N LEU A 82 -5.69 -2.25 -13.43
CA LEU A 82 -4.67 -2.32 -12.38
C LEU A 82 -4.34 -0.88 -11.94
N THR A 83 -4.54 -0.54 -10.68
CA THR A 83 -4.01 0.71 -10.13
C THR A 83 -2.80 0.41 -9.26
N VAL A 84 -1.72 1.20 -9.37
CA VAL A 84 -0.48 1.03 -8.59
C VAL A 84 -0.03 2.37 -8.04
N ASP A 85 0.34 2.44 -6.77
CA ASP A 85 1.01 3.62 -6.19
C ASP A 85 2.48 3.60 -6.61
N ALA A 86 3.04 4.77 -6.95
CA ALA A 86 4.40 4.85 -7.49
C ALA A 86 5.50 4.47 -6.48
N ASP A 87 5.18 4.30 -5.19
CA ASP A 87 6.05 3.73 -4.14
C ASP A 87 5.95 2.19 -4.02
N VAL A 88 5.20 1.55 -4.92
CA VAL A 88 5.13 0.09 -5.08
C VAL A 88 5.93 -0.35 -6.30
N LEU A 89 6.79 -1.35 -6.11
CA LEU A 89 7.53 -2.00 -7.17
C LEU A 89 7.02 -3.44 -7.33
N LEU A 90 6.15 -3.63 -8.32
CA LEU A 90 5.58 -4.94 -8.64
C LEU A 90 6.59 -5.83 -9.38
N GLN A 91 6.56 -7.11 -9.08
CA GLN A 91 7.24 -8.15 -9.84
C GLN A 91 6.52 -8.33 -11.19
N PRO A 92 7.23 -8.17 -12.32
CA PRO A 92 6.60 -8.27 -13.62
C PRO A 92 5.85 -9.59 -13.85
N GLU A 93 6.41 -10.70 -13.40
CA GLU A 93 5.85 -12.06 -13.48
C GLU A 93 4.61 -12.27 -12.60
N ARG A 94 4.42 -11.45 -11.55
CA ARG A 94 3.27 -11.56 -10.63
C ARG A 94 2.05 -10.81 -11.11
N ILE A 95 2.19 -9.84 -12.02
CA ILE A 95 1.04 -9.11 -12.58
C ILE A 95 0.09 -10.09 -13.29
N PRO A 96 0.54 -10.97 -14.22
CA PRO A 96 -0.32 -12.00 -14.81
C PRO A 96 -1.00 -12.93 -13.78
N GLU A 97 -0.30 -13.29 -12.69
CA GLU A 97 -0.87 -14.12 -11.63
C GLU A 97 -2.03 -13.41 -10.92
N LEU A 98 -1.88 -12.11 -10.62
CA LEU A 98 -2.95 -11.31 -10.03
C LEU A 98 -4.17 -11.21 -10.95
N ILE A 99 -3.96 -11.00 -12.25
CA ILE A 99 -5.08 -10.90 -13.19
C ILE A 99 -5.82 -12.23 -13.32
N ARG A 100 -5.10 -13.37 -13.41
CA ARG A 100 -5.74 -14.70 -13.40
C ARG A 100 -6.54 -14.95 -12.12
N ALA A 101 -6.01 -14.53 -10.98
CA ALA A 101 -6.75 -14.61 -9.71
C ALA A 101 -8.03 -13.75 -9.73
N ALA A 102 -7.99 -12.59 -10.40
CA ALA A 102 -9.13 -11.70 -10.55
C ALA A 102 -10.20 -12.29 -11.49
N GLU A 103 -9.77 -12.92 -12.59
CA GLU A 103 -10.63 -13.65 -13.54
C GLU A 103 -11.37 -14.81 -12.89
N ALA A 104 -10.74 -15.49 -11.92
CA ALA A 104 -11.36 -16.56 -11.14
C ALA A 104 -12.38 -16.06 -10.10
N MET A 105 -12.53 -14.74 -9.89
CA MET A 105 -13.54 -14.22 -8.97
C MET A 105 -14.94 -14.22 -9.59
N PRO A 106 -16.00 -14.40 -8.77
CA PRO A 106 -17.36 -14.21 -9.24
C PRO A 106 -17.55 -12.83 -9.89
N ASN A 107 -18.42 -12.76 -10.90
CA ASN A 107 -18.61 -11.55 -11.72
C ASN A 107 -19.07 -10.31 -10.96
N HIS A 108 -19.66 -10.49 -9.77
CA HIS A 108 -20.11 -9.38 -8.93
C HIS A 108 -19.00 -8.74 -8.08
N TYR A 109 -17.81 -9.34 -8.00
CA TYR A 109 -16.69 -8.78 -7.23
C TYR A 109 -16.09 -7.57 -7.92
N VAL A 110 -15.89 -6.49 -7.15
CA VAL A 110 -15.37 -5.22 -7.67
C VAL A 110 -13.87 -5.23 -7.86
N GLN A 111 -13.11 -5.77 -6.91
CA GLN A 111 -11.66 -5.69 -6.95
C GLN A 111 -10.98 -6.87 -6.25
N LEU A 112 -9.74 -7.11 -6.64
CA LEU A 112 -8.79 -8.02 -6.01
C LEU A 112 -7.56 -7.25 -5.55
N GLU A 113 -7.11 -7.55 -4.33
CA GLU A 113 -5.90 -6.99 -3.75
C GLU A 113 -4.96 -8.12 -3.30
N GLY A 114 -3.73 -8.10 -3.82
CA GLY A 114 -2.65 -8.98 -3.38
C GLY A 114 -1.95 -8.43 -2.14
N ARG A 115 -0.75 -8.94 -1.87
CA ARG A 115 0.15 -8.47 -0.81
C ARG A 115 1.38 -7.83 -1.39
N ILE A 116 1.97 -6.92 -0.63
CA ILE A 116 3.32 -6.43 -0.85
C ILE A 116 4.14 -6.65 0.42
N PHE A 117 5.46 -6.74 0.29
CA PHE A 117 6.36 -6.64 1.43
C PHE A 117 6.66 -5.17 1.71
N ASP A 118 6.29 -4.70 2.90
CA ASP A 118 6.46 -3.32 3.29
C ASP A 118 7.80 -3.14 4.04
N LYS A 119 8.71 -2.31 3.50
CA LYS A 119 10.04 -2.09 4.10
C LYS A 119 9.93 -1.59 5.54
N VAL A 120 9.10 -0.57 5.72
CA VAL A 120 8.98 0.21 6.96
C VAL A 120 8.46 -0.68 8.07
N PHE A 121 7.37 -1.40 7.82
CA PHE A 121 6.76 -2.27 8.83
C PHE A 121 7.38 -3.67 8.92
N GLY A 122 8.07 -4.12 7.87
CA GLY A 122 8.65 -5.47 7.83
C GLY A 122 7.62 -6.58 7.75
N VAL A 123 6.43 -6.29 7.20
CA VAL A 123 5.32 -7.22 7.12
C VAL A 123 4.77 -7.31 5.71
N PHE A 124 4.14 -8.44 5.40
CA PHE A 124 3.31 -8.57 4.21
C PHE A 124 1.93 -7.97 4.48
N ARG A 125 1.53 -6.98 3.68
CA ARG A 125 0.23 -6.32 3.84
C ARG A 125 -0.41 -5.98 2.49
N GLN A 126 -1.70 -5.70 2.52
CA GLN A 126 -2.41 -5.11 1.40
C GLN A 126 -2.09 -3.62 1.31
N ALA A 127 -1.35 -3.22 0.28
CA ALA A 127 -1.05 -1.82 0.01
C ALA A 127 -0.67 -1.58 -1.44
N GLY A 128 -1.00 -0.37 -1.89
CA GLY A 128 -0.49 0.28 -3.09
C GLY A 128 -0.69 -0.40 -4.43
N HIS A 129 -1.46 -1.48 -4.52
CA HIS A 129 -1.93 -2.00 -5.81
C HIS A 129 -3.30 -2.65 -5.68
N ARG A 130 -4.13 -2.53 -6.72
CA ARG A 130 -5.47 -3.14 -6.78
C ARG A 130 -5.85 -3.47 -8.22
N VAL A 131 -6.58 -4.58 -8.39
CA VAL A 131 -7.12 -5.00 -9.68
C VAL A 131 -8.64 -4.85 -9.66
N TYR A 132 -9.16 -3.87 -10.39
CA TYR A 132 -10.58 -3.54 -10.48
C TYR A 132 -11.24 -4.13 -11.71
N ARG A 133 -12.47 -4.62 -11.56
CA ARG A 133 -13.33 -5.01 -12.67
C ARG A 133 -13.89 -3.76 -13.35
N VAL A 134 -13.48 -3.50 -14.60
CA VAL A 134 -13.85 -2.26 -15.32
C VAL A 134 -15.36 -2.07 -15.42
N LYS A 135 -16.12 -3.15 -15.63
CA LYS A 135 -17.61 -3.11 -15.68
C LYS A 135 -18.27 -2.53 -14.41
N LEU A 136 -17.60 -2.55 -13.27
CA LEU A 136 -18.12 -2.03 -12.00
C LEU A 136 -17.57 -0.63 -11.66
N LEU A 137 -16.62 -0.10 -12.44
CA LEU A 137 -16.05 1.23 -12.22
C LEU A 137 -17.07 2.38 -12.37
N PRO A 138 -18.08 2.34 -13.27
CA PRO A 138 -19.10 3.39 -13.30
C PRO A 138 -19.88 3.52 -11.99
N LEU A 139 -20.08 2.40 -11.27
CA LEU A 139 -20.67 2.42 -9.94
C LEU A 139 -19.66 2.94 -8.92
N ALA A 140 -18.42 2.45 -8.96
CA ALA A 140 -17.35 2.89 -8.07
C ALA A 140 -17.13 4.41 -8.13
N LEU A 141 -17.13 4.99 -9.34
CA LEU A 141 -16.96 6.42 -9.59
C LEU A 141 -18.04 7.25 -8.90
N LYS A 142 -19.29 6.78 -8.89
CA LYS A 142 -20.41 7.43 -8.19
C LYS A 142 -20.31 7.31 -6.67
N SER A 143 -19.64 6.28 -6.17
CA SER A 143 -19.42 6.02 -4.75
C SER A 143 -18.18 6.73 -4.18
N ILE A 144 -17.40 7.43 -5.00
CA ILE A 144 -16.27 8.22 -4.50
C ILE A 144 -16.80 9.37 -3.64
N PRO A 145 -16.36 9.51 -2.38
CA PRO A 145 -16.81 10.59 -1.51
C PRO A 145 -16.31 11.95 -2.02
N LYS A 146 -16.92 13.04 -1.53
CA LYS A 146 -16.50 14.39 -1.91
C LYS A 146 -15.04 14.64 -1.48
N PRO A 147 -14.25 15.39 -2.26
CA PRO A 147 -12.88 15.74 -1.89
C PRO A 147 -12.74 16.25 -0.46
N GLY A 148 -11.83 15.65 0.31
CA GLY A 148 -11.52 16.02 1.69
C GLY A 148 -12.52 15.54 2.74
N SER A 149 -13.64 14.92 2.35
CA SER A 149 -14.62 14.39 3.32
C SER A 149 -14.15 13.09 3.99
N GLU A 150 -13.26 12.34 3.35
CA GLU A 150 -12.72 11.09 3.86
C GLU A 150 -11.20 11.07 3.84
N LEU A 151 -10.59 10.44 4.85
CA LEU A 151 -9.12 10.31 4.90
C LEU A 151 -8.61 9.24 3.94
N ARG A 152 -9.45 8.25 3.65
CA ARG A 152 -9.16 7.11 2.78
C ARG A 152 -10.34 6.90 1.83
N PRO A 153 -10.56 7.80 0.87
CA PRO A 153 -11.76 7.81 0.05
C PRO A 153 -11.93 6.52 -0.77
N GLU A 154 -10.82 5.89 -1.20
CA GLU A 154 -10.85 4.58 -1.87
C GLU A 154 -11.39 3.47 -0.96
N PHE A 155 -11.02 3.46 0.32
CA PHE A 155 -11.56 2.50 1.29
C PHE A 155 -13.06 2.70 1.48
N SER A 156 -13.52 3.94 1.64
CA SER A 156 -14.96 4.25 1.76
C SER A 156 -15.74 3.86 0.50
N THR A 157 -15.17 4.11 -0.67
CA THR A 157 -15.72 3.69 -1.98
C THR A 157 -15.92 2.18 -2.04
N LEU A 158 -14.92 1.40 -1.65
CA LEU A 158 -14.97 -0.07 -1.65
C LEU A 158 -15.93 -0.63 -0.60
N GLN A 159 -16.03 0.01 0.57
CA GLN A 159 -17.03 -0.37 1.56
C GLN A 159 -18.45 -0.18 1.02
N GLU A 160 -18.69 0.92 0.31
CA GLU A 160 -20.01 1.20 -0.26
C GLU A 160 -20.38 0.20 -1.36
N LEU A 161 -19.45 -0.08 -2.28
CA LEU A 161 -19.66 -1.13 -3.28
C LEU A 161 -19.93 -2.49 -2.64
N GLY A 162 -19.22 -2.77 -1.55
CA GLY A 162 -19.49 -3.88 -0.67
C GLY A 162 -20.94 -3.99 -0.20
N ARG A 163 -21.50 -2.88 0.32
CA ARG A 163 -22.90 -2.80 0.76
C ARG A 163 -23.88 -2.98 -0.39
N LEU A 164 -23.48 -2.57 -1.60
CA LEU A 164 -24.26 -2.74 -2.83
C LEU A 164 -24.14 -4.15 -3.45
N GLY A 165 -23.52 -5.11 -2.76
CA GLY A 165 -23.37 -6.50 -3.24
C GLY A 165 -22.16 -6.72 -4.15
N HIS A 166 -21.21 -5.79 -4.16
CA HIS A 166 -19.98 -5.85 -4.95
C HIS A 166 -18.74 -5.87 -4.05
N PRO A 167 -18.45 -7.00 -3.38
CA PRO A 167 -17.33 -7.09 -2.45
C PRO A 167 -15.98 -7.06 -3.17
N SER A 168 -14.96 -6.69 -2.41
CA SER A 168 -13.55 -6.87 -2.73
C SER A 168 -13.06 -8.23 -2.27
N ARG A 169 -12.01 -8.77 -2.89
CA ARG A 169 -11.30 -9.98 -2.46
C ARG A 169 -9.84 -9.67 -2.15
N ARG A 170 -9.31 -10.32 -1.12
CA ARG A 170 -7.89 -10.33 -0.80
C ARG A 170 -7.30 -11.70 -1.05
N VAL A 171 -6.11 -11.76 -1.66
CA VAL A 171 -5.38 -13.00 -1.93
C VAL A 171 -4.01 -13.01 -1.26
N ALA A 172 -3.44 -14.20 -1.09
CA ALA A 172 -2.14 -14.38 -0.45
C ALA A 172 -0.95 -14.06 -1.38
N THR A 173 -1.19 -13.90 -2.69
CA THR A 173 -0.17 -13.60 -3.71
C THR A 173 0.62 -12.35 -3.31
N VAL A 174 1.94 -12.51 -3.15
CA VAL A 174 2.86 -11.39 -2.96
C VAL A 174 3.25 -10.87 -4.33
N ALA A 175 2.87 -9.62 -4.62
CA ALA A 175 3.01 -9.03 -5.93
C ALA A 175 4.25 -8.13 -6.07
N GLY A 176 4.88 -7.72 -4.96
CA GLY A 176 6.00 -6.80 -5.00
C GLY A 176 6.40 -6.26 -3.63
N VAL A 177 7.07 -5.12 -3.65
CA VAL A 177 7.56 -4.42 -2.45
C VAL A 177 7.03 -2.99 -2.37
N HIS A 178 6.98 -2.43 -1.16
CA HIS A 178 6.49 -1.09 -0.87
C HIS A 178 7.47 -0.33 0.04
N ASP A 179 7.55 0.98 -0.14
CA ASP A 179 8.42 1.91 0.61
C ASP A 179 9.93 1.65 0.48
N PHE A 180 10.36 0.91 -0.55
CA PHE A 180 11.78 0.82 -0.91
C PHE A 180 12.20 2.01 -1.76
N GLU A 181 13.49 2.38 -1.66
CA GLU A 181 14.11 3.41 -2.49
C GLU A 181 13.41 4.79 -2.50
N GLN A 182 12.63 5.08 -1.46
CA GLN A 182 11.91 6.36 -1.32
C GLN A 182 12.86 7.52 -1.01
N TRP A 183 12.43 8.74 -1.34
CA TRP A 183 13.11 9.96 -0.89
C TRP A 183 13.13 10.05 0.63
N TYR A 184 14.19 10.62 1.20
CA TYR A 184 14.24 10.82 2.64
C TYR A 184 13.18 11.81 3.11
N ARG A 185 12.86 12.86 2.34
CA ARG A 185 11.76 13.77 2.68
C ARG A 185 10.41 13.06 2.83
N ASP A 186 10.16 12.03 2.02
CA ASP A 186 8.91 11.27 2.06
C ASP A 186 8.89 10.30 3.23
N LEU A 187 10.00 9.58 3.48
CA LEU A 187 10.13 8.70 4.65
C LEU A 187 9.97 9.49 5.95
N TYR A 188 10.62 10.66 6.06
CA TYR A 188 10.50 11.56 7.20
C TYR A 188 9.05 12.03 7.40
N ARG A 189 8.41 12.55 6.35
CA ARG A 189 7.02 13.03 6.42
C ARG A 189 6.07 11.90 6.80
N LYS A 190 6.18 10.73 6.17
CA LYS A 190 5.35 9.55 6.46
C LYS A 190 5.51 9.14 7.91
N SER A 191 6.73 9.01 8.42
CA SER A 191 7.00 8.56 9.79
C SER A 191 6.56 9.59 10.84
N PHE A 192 6.71 10.89 10.56
CA PHE A 192 6.17 11.98 11.38
C PHE A 192 4.66 11.89 11.51
N ILE A 193 3.94 11.79 10.39
CA ILE A 193 2.47 11.70 10.40
C ILE A 193 2.04 10.40 11.08
N HIS A 194 2.76 9.30 10.86
CA HIS A 194 2.47 8.01 11.47
C HIS A 194 2.55 8.07 13.00
N ALA A 195 3.62 8.66 13.56
CA ALA A 195 3.79 8.82 15.01
C ALA A 195 2.64 9.61 15.66
N ARG A 196 2.05 10.55 14.92
CA ARG A 196 0.91 11.35 15.39
C ARG A 196 -0.41 10.60 15.34
N LYS A 197 -0.61 9.81 14.27
CA LYS A 197 -1.89 9.15 13.97
C LYS A 197 -2.03 7.78 14.63
N HIS A 198 -0.93 7.05 14.77
CA HIS A 198 -0.90 5.64 15.15
C HIS A 198 -0.02 5.44 16.39
N ARG A 199 -0.28 6.21 17.45
CA ARG A 199 0.53 6.18 18.69
C ARG A 199 0.64 4.78 19.29
N GLN A 200 -0.38 3.96 19.16
CA GLN A 200 -0.38 2.58 19.65
C GLN A 200 0.53 1.64 18.86
N ASP A 201 0.78 1.94 17.58
CA ASP A 201 1.57 1.08 16.68
C ASP A 201 3.05 1.51 16.65
N ILE A 202 3.38 2.65 17.29
CA ILE A 202 4.70 3.28 17.18
C ILE A 202 5.81 2.48 17.84
N VAL A 203 5.51 1.72 18.90
CA VAL A 203 6.51 0.95 19.66
C VAL A 203 7.17 -0.08 18.74
N ALA A 204 6.37 -0.89 18.04
CA ALA A 204 6.88 -1.90 17.11
C ALA A 204 7.68 -1.28 15.97
N LEU A 205 7.27 -0.10 15.48
CA LEU A 205 8.00 0.62 14.43
C LEU A 205 9.33 1.17 14.94
N VAL A 206 9.39 1.74 16.15
CA VAL A 206 10.61 2.24 16.78
C VAL A 206 11.60 1.11 17.03
N ASP A 207 11.15 -0.03 17.57
CA ASP A 207 12.01 -1.18 17.82
C ASP A 207 12.67 -1.67 16.53
N ARG A 208 11.87 -1.85 15.48
CA ARG A 208 12.36 -2.25 14.16
C ARG A 208 13.33 -1.22 13.60
N ALA A 209 12.95 0.05 13.58
CA ALA A 209 13.78 1.10 13.00
C ALA A 209 15.11 1.24 13.75
N THR A 210 15.11 1.10 15.07
CA THR A 210 16.31 1.09 15.90
C THR A 210 17.23 -0.07 15.53
N SER A 211 16.69 -1.28 15.35
CA SER A 211 17.50 -2.46 14.99
C SER A 211 18.14 -2.37 13.60
N LEU A 212 17.59 -1.55 12.69
CA LEU A 212 18.04 -1.47 11.29
C LEU A 212 18.79 -0.16 10.98
N ALA A 213 18.73 0.84 11.86
CA ALA A 213 19.30 2.16 11.64
C ALA A 213 20.84 2.17 11.51
N ALA A 214 21.52 1.14 12.03
CA ALA A 214 22.97 1.00 11.87
C ALA A 214 23.38 0.70 10.42
N ASP A 215 22.55 -0.07 9.70
CA ASP A 215 22.88 -0.60 8.37
C ASP A 215 22.11 0.09 7.24
N ASP A 216 21.03 0.82 7.57
CA ASP A 216 20.15 1.43 6.58
C ASP A 216 19.72 2.84 7.01
N ALA A 217 20.20 3.83 6.26
CA ALA A 217 19.95 5.25 6.51
C ALA A 217 18.46 5.63 6.40
N ASP A 218 17.64 4.86 5.70
CA ASP A 218 16.18 5.08 5.68
C ASP A 218 15.60 4.99 7.10
N PHE A 219 16.06 4.04 7.91
CA PHE A 219 15.57 3.86 9.27
C PHE A 219 16.06 4.94 10.23
N ARG A 220 17.22 5.56 9.97
CA ARG A 220 17.68 6.76 10.71
C ARG A 220 16.73 7.93 10.46
N VAL A 221 16.33 8.15 9.21
CA VAL A 221 15.37 9.19 8.82
C VAL A 221 13.98 8.89 9.38
N ILE A 222 13.53 7.64 9.33
CA ILE A 222 12.26 7.21 9.93
C ILE A 222 12.24 7.50 11.42
N LEU A 223 13.26 7.09 12.18
CA LEU A 223 13.37 7.35 13.63
C LEU A 223 13.32 8.85 13.93
N LYS A 224 14.03 9.67 13.16
CA LYS A 224 14.01 11.11 13.32
C LYS A 224 12.60 11.69 13.09
N GLY A 225 11.92 11.29 12.02
CA GLY A 225 10.54 11.72 11.78
C GLY A 225 9.58 11.25 12.87
N ILE A 226 9.75 10.03 13.40
CA ILE A 226 8.96 9.54 14.55
C ILE A 226 9.19 10.43 15.77
N TRP A 227 10.45 10.68 16.14
CA TRP A 227 10.81 11.52 17.27
C TRP A 227 10.19 12.91 17.16
N ASP A 228 10.40 13.59 16.03
CA ASP A 228 9.88 14.94 15.79
C ASP A 228 8.34 14.93 15.80
N GLY A 229 7.70 13.87 15.29
CA GLY A 229 6.26 13.67 15.36
C GLY A 229 5.75 13.47 16.78
N LEU A 230 6.45 12.73 17.63
CA LEU A 230 6.02 12.50 19.01
C LEU A 230 6.07 13.78 19.86
N ILE A 231 7.09 14.62 19.65
CA ILE A 231 7.28 15.85 20.44
C ILE A 231 6.52 17.07 19.90
N ASP A 232 6.04 17.03 18.64
CA ASP A 232 5.30 18.16 18.09
C ASP A 232 3.89 18.26 18.71
N ALA A 233 3.61 19.37 19.40
CA ALA A 233 2.31 19.64 20.00
C ALA A 233 1.23 20.07 18.98
N ARG A 234 1.62 20.50 17.76
CA ARG A 234 0.71 21.04 16.76
C ARG A 234 -0.25 19.98 16.19
N SER A 235 -1.40 20.44 15.70
CA SER A 235 -2.28 19.60 14.88
C SER A 235 -1.60 19.28 13.55
N VAL A 236 -1.63 18.02 13.15
CA VAL A 236 -1.03 17.58 11.88
C VAL A 236 -1.94 17.99 10.73
N SER A 237 -1.38 18.71 9.76
CA SER A 237 -1.94 18.86 8.41
C SER A 237 -1.17 17.94 7.45
N ILE A 238 -1.82 17.52 6.36
CA ILE A 238 -1.21 16.70 5.30
C ILE A 238 -0.39 17.57 4.32
N ASP A 239 -0.43 18.90 4.46
CA ASP A 239 0.30 19.83 3.60
C ASP A 239 1.80 19.54 3.55
N THR A 240 2.30 19.20 2.36
CA THR A 240 3.69 18.82 2.10
C THR A 240 4.66 19.97 2.31
N ASN A 241 4.23 21.22 2.10
CA ASN A 241 5.09 22.39 2.23
C ASN A 241 5.52 22.63 3.68
N LEU A 242 4.72 22.17 4.65
CA LEU A 242 5.03 22.29 6.09
C LEU A 242 6.22 21.42 6.52
N PHE A 243 6.65 20.49 5.67
CA PHE A 243 7.72 19.56 5.99
C PHE A 243 9.07 19.94 5.38
N THR A 244 9.12 20.88 4.42
CA THR A 244 10.35 21.20 3.68
C THR A 244 11.50 21.61 4.60
N GLU A 245 11.29 22.65 5.41
CA GLU A 245 12.30 23.12 6.36
C GLU A 245 12.68 22.04 7.39
N ARG A 246 11.68 21.27 7.84
CA ARG A 246 11.87 20.26 8.89
C ARG A 246 12.70 19.08 8.42
N TYR A 247 12.43 18.57 7.21
CA TYR A 247 13.21 17.44 6.70
C TYR A 247 14.64 17.89 6.38
N CYS A 248 14.83 19.12 5.87
CA CYS A 248 16.17 19.68 5.65
C CYS A 248 16.96 19.75 6.97
N GLN A 249 16.33 20.24 8.04
CA GLN A 249 16.92 20.25 9.37
C GLN A 249 17.24 18.82 9.85
N ALA A 250 16.30 17.89 9.71
CA ALA A 250 16.48 16.50 10.10
C ALA A 250 17.67 15.83 9.37
N LEU A 251 17.82 16.07 8.06
CA LEU A 251 18.95 15.55 7.28
C LEU A 251 20.28 16.16 7.73
N SER A 252 20.30 17.48 8.01
CA SER A 252 21.48 18.14 8.55
C SER A 252 21.90 17.56 9.90
N GLU A 253 20.95 17.33 10.82
CA GLU A 253 21.21 16.74 12.13
C GLU A 253 21.71 15.29 12.03
N LEU A 254 21.23 14.54 11.04
CA LEU A 254 21.68 13.18 10.77
C LEU A 254 22.99 13.11 9.97
N GLY A 255 23.51 14.23 9.47
CA GLY A 255 24.66 14.25 8.57
C GLY A 255 24.39 13.49 7.26
N LEU A 256 23.17 13.59 6.73
CA LEU A 256 22.74 12.95 5.49
C LEU A 256 22.44 14.02 4.42
N ALA A 257 22.64 13.67 3.16
CA ALA A 257 22.09 14.39 2.02
C ALA A 257 20.81 13.70 1.54
N GLU A 258 19.94 14.41 0.82
CA GLU A 258 18.84 13.75 0.10
C GLU A 258 19.43 12.74 -0.90
N LYS A 259 18.68 11.69 -1.20
CA LYS A 259 19.11 10.70 -2.20
C LYS A 259 19.27 11.39 -3.57
N GLU A 260 20.02 10.74 -4.46
CA GLU A 260 19.98 11.07 -5.89
C GLU A 260 18.78 10.41 -6.56
N PRO A 261 18.28 10.90 -7.71
CA PRO A 261 17.28 10.21 -8.52
C PRO A 261 17.62 8.72 -8.70
N LEU A 262 16.60 7.87 -8.62
CA LEU A 262 16.82 6.43 -8.74
C LEU A 262 17.30 6.09 -10.16
N ALA A 263 18.54 5.62 -10.28
CA ALA A 263 19.06 5.11 -11.53
C ALA A 263 18.26 3.88 -11.94
N LEU A 264 17.76 3.83 -13.17
CA LEU A 264 16.96 2.71 -13.69
C LEU A 264 17.85 1.65 -14.34
N GLU A 265 18.84 1.14 -13.63
CA GLU A 265 19.62 0.01 -14.12
C GLU A 265 18.73 -1.24 -14.28
N ALA A 266 18.99 -2.02 -15.33
CA ALA A 266 18.13 -3.14 -15.73
C ALA A 266 17.95 -4.24 -14.65
N ASN A 267 18.83 -4.29 -13.64
CA ASN A 267 18.91 -5.39 -12.68
C ASN A 267 18.59 -5.00 -11.22
N LEU A 268 18.20 -3.75 -10.95
CA LEU A 268 18.02 -3.26 -9.57
C LEU A 268 16.92 -3.98 -8.76
N PHE A 269 15.98 -4.63 -9.45
CA PHE A 269 14.82 -5.30 -8.83
C PHE A 269 14.61 -6.72 -9.35
N GLY A 270 15.67 -7.39 -9.79
CA GLY A 270 15.59 -8.78 -10.26
C GLY A 270 15.14 -9.74 -9.16
N GLU A 271 14.71 -10.94 -9.57
CA GLU A 271 14.23 -11.99 -8.64
C GLU A 271 15.17 -12.23 -7.47
N ALA A 272 16.49 -12.16 -7.64
CA ALA A 272 17.46 -12.36 -6.56
C ALA A 272 17.41 -11.25 -5.48
N TRP A 273 17.23 -9.99 -5.88
CA TRP A 273 17.14 -8.85 -4.94
C TRP A 273 15.85 -8.91 -4.12
N LEU A 274 14.76 -9.33 -4.77
CA LEU A 274 13.47 -9.56 -4.13
C LEU A 274 13.48 -10.84 -3.30
N ALA A 275 14.06 -11.94 -3.78
CA ALA A 275 14.14 -13.24 -3.10
C ALA A 275 15.00 -13.16 -1.84
N GLN A 276 16.14 -12.48 -1.85
CA GLN A 276 16.93 -12.23 -0.64
C GLN A 276 16.15 -11.48 0.43
N ARG A 277 15.21 -10.61 0.03
CA ARG A 277 14.34 -9.87 0.97
C ARG A 277 13.02 -10.59 1.26
N MET A 278 12.62 -11.54 0.41
CA MET A 278 11.43 -12.37 0.51
C MET A 278 11.73 -13.77 1.08
N GLU A 279 12.95 -14.02 1.59
CA GLU A 279 13.33 -15.22 2.38
C GLU A 279 12.53 -15.38 3.69
N PHE A 280 11.36 -14.75 3.77
CA PHE A 280 10.35 -14.94 4.79
C PHE A 280 9.14 -15.63 4.18
N ASN A 281 8.79 -16.79 4.72
CA ASN A 281 7.65 -17.59 4.29
C ASN A 281 6.35 -16.83 4.61
N PRO A 282 5.63 -16.25 3.63
CA PRO A 282 4.46 -15.42 3.94
C PRO A 282 3.45 -16.28 4.69
N PRO A 283 2.89 -15.82 5.82
CA PRO A 283 1.93 -16.61 6.55
C PRO A 283 0.78 -16.97 5.62
N LYS A 284 0.40 -18.26 5.60
CA LYS A 284 -0.79 -18.74 4.89
C LYS A 284 -1.99 -17.97 5.43
N MET A 285 -2.40 -16.90 4.75
CA MET A 285 -3.71 -16.30 5.01
C MET A 285 -4.74 -17.00 4.16
N ALA A 286 -5.94 -17.16 4.72
CA ALA A 286 -7.11 -17.50 3.94
C ALA A 286 -7.43 -16.36 2.96
N ILE A 287 -8.14 -16.71 1.89
CA ILE A 287 -8.81 -15.73 1.03
C ILE A 287 -9.91 -15.08 1.88
N PHE A 288 -10.00 -13.75 1.84
CA PHE A 288 -11.04 -13.02 2.58
C PHE A 288 -11.75 -12.04 1.65
N ASP A 289 -13.07 -12.04 1.72
CA ASP A 289 -13.93 -11.11 1.00
C ASP A 289 -14.32 -9.94 1.92
N MET A 290 -14.41 -8.73 1.36
CA MET A 290 -14.71 -7.47 2.05
C MET A 290 -15.91 -6.80 1.38
N PRO A 291 -17.02 -6.50 2.07
CA PRO A 291 -17.33 -6.78 3.46
C PRO A 291 -17.17 -8.26 3.77
N SER A 292 -16.43 -8.58 4.84
CA SER A 292 -16.68 -9.88 5.44
C SER A 292 -18.15 -9.81 5.90
N SER A 293 -18.93 -10.84 5.62
CA SER A 293 -20.36 -10.93 5.96
C SER A 293 -20.69 -10.50 7.40
N THR A 294 -19.69 -10.46 8.28
CA THR A 294 -19.70 -9.80 9.60
C THR A 294 -19.99 -8.28 9.60
N LEU A 295 -20.07 -7.56 8.48
CA LEU A 295 -20.55 -6.16 8.49
C LEU A 295 -22.05 -6.03 8.75
N THR A 296 -22.80 -7.14 8.74
CA THR A 296 -24.17 -7.17 9.26
C THR A 296 -24.22 -7.49 10.76
N GLU A 297 -23.09 -7.87 11.39
CA GLU A 297 -23.05 -8.02 12.84
C GLU A 297 -23.18 -6.65 13.49
N THR A 298 -24.27 -6.47 14.23
CA THR A 298 -24.42 -5.38 15.19
C THR A 298 -23.25 -5.39 16.17
N ALA A 299 -22.96 -4.24 16.79
CA ALA A 299 -21.94 -4.15 17.84
C ALA A 299 -22.16 -5.21 18.94
N SER A 300 -23.43 -5.54 19.24
CA SER A 300 -23.81 -6.60 20.18
C SER A 300 -23.40 -8.00 19.69
N GLN A 301 -23.67 -8.34 18.43
CA GLN A 301 -23.26 -9.63 17.85
C GLN A 301 -21.74 -9.78 17.80
N ARG A 302 -21.03 -8.71 17.41
CA ARG A 302 -19.56 -8.68 17.42
C ARG A 302 -19.00 -8.84 18.84
N PHE A 303 -19.55 -8.13 19.83
CA PHE A 303 -19.14 -8.23 21.22
C PHE A 303 -19.38 -9.63 21.78
N LYS A 304 -20.55 -10.23 21.49
CA LYS A 304 -20.89 -11.60 21.89
C LYS A 304 -19.88 -12.61 21.33
N ARG A 305 -19.60 -12.55 20.03
CA ARG A 305 -18.62 -13.44 19.40
C ARG A 305 -17.22 -13.27 19.97
N LEU A 306 -16.77 -12.03 20.20
CA LEU A 306 -15.46 -11.77 20.82
C LEU A 306 -15.41 -12.28 22.26
N THR A 307 -16.52 -12.20 22.98
CA THR A 307 -16.64 -12.72 24.35
C THR A 307 -16.55 -14.24 24.35
N GLU A 308 -17.22 -14.91 23.41
CA GLU A 308 -17.16 -16.37 23.24
C GLU A 308 -15.75 -16.84 22.86
N ALA A 309 -15.04 -16.09 22.00
CA ALA A 309 -13.72 -16.47 21.52
C ALA A 309 -12.57 -16.14 22.50
N HIS A 310 -12.70 -15.05 23.27
CA HIS A 310 -11.56 -14.47 24.00
C HIS A 310 -11.87 -14.05 25.44
N GLY A 311 -13.11 -14.25 25.90
CA GLY A 311 -13.58 -13.78 27.20
C GLY A 311 -13.94 -12.28 27.21
N VAL A 312 -14.77 -11.89 28.18
CA VAL A 312 -15.38 -10.55 28.30
C VAL A 312 -14.34 -9.43 28.33
N PHE A 313 -13.25 -9.62 29.08
CA PHE A 313 -12.24 -8.58 29.26
C PHE A 313 -11.52 -8.23 27.95
N ARG A 314 -11.07 -9.23 27.20
CA ARG A 314 -10.42 -8.99 25.89
C ARG A 314 -11.42 -8.46 24.87
N ALA A 315 -12.67 -8.93 24.88
CA ALA A 315 -13.72 -8.40 24.02
C ALA A 315 -13.97 -6.90 24.26
N ALA A 316 -13.96 -6.45 25.51
CA ALA A 316 -14.08 -5.04 25.88
C ALA A 316 -12.91 -4.21 25.38
N CYS A 317 -11.66 -4.68 25.56
CA CYS A 317 -10.46 -4.00 25.04
C CYS A 317 -10.51 -3.84 23.51
N TYR A 318 -10.87 -4.89 22.76
CA TYR A 318 -11.02 -4.82 21.31
C TYR A 318 -12.12 -3.84 20.87
N SER A 319 -13.21 -3.77 21.63
CA SER A 319 -14.33 -2.88 21.33
C SER A 319 -13.96 -1.41 21.57
N ILE A 320 -13.26 -1.11 22.66
CA ILE A 320 -12.77 0.25 22.98
C ILE A 320 -11.77 0.75 21.94
N ALA A 321 -10.82 -0.10 21.52
CA ALA A 321 -9.86 0.25 20.47
C ALA A 321 -10.54 0.62 19.14
N SER A 322 -11.65 -0.04 18.79
CA SER A 322 -12.39 0.24 17.56
C SER A 322 -13.23 1.53 17.59
N ILE A 323 -13.57 2.04 18.79
CA ILE A 323 -14.34 3.27 18.97
C ILE A 323 -13.43 4.51 18.84
N GLY A 324 -12.12 4.37 19.10
CA GLY A 324 -11.14 5.45 19.07
C GLY A 324 -11.00 6.16 17.71
N GLU A 325 -11.28 5.50 16.58
CA GLU A 325 -11.15 6.10 15.25
C GLU A 325 -12.35 6.97 14.82
N SER A 326 -13.56 6.68 15.33
CA SER A 326 -14.79 7.37 14.89
C SER A 326 -15.23 8.49 15.85
N SER A 327 -14.98 8.33 17.15
CA SER A 327 -15.44 9.28 18.18
C SER A 327 -14.56 10.52 18.32
N PHE A 328 -13.27 10.45 17.94
CA PHE A 328 -12.38 11.62 17.97
C PHE A 328 -12.78 12.72 16.97
N ARG A 329 -13.53 12.39 15.90
CA ARG A 329 -14.04 13.38 14.93
C ARG A 329 -15.29 14.13 15.40
N LYS A 330 -16.16 13.50 16.20
CA LYS A 330 -17.41 14.14 16.64
C LYS A 330 -17.24 15.09 17.82
N VAL A 331 -16.23 14.89 18.68
CA VAL A 331 -16.01 15.76 19.85
C VAL A 331 -15.44 17.14 19.46
N LYS A 332 -14.72 17.27 18.34
CA LYS A 332 -14.15 18.56 17.92
C LYS A 332 -15.15 19.58 17.35
N ASN A 333 -16.34 19.15 16.92
CA ASN A 333 -17.34 20.05 16.32
C ASN A 333 -18.51 20.40 17.26
N GLY A 334 -18.43 20.01 18.54
CA GLY A 334 -19.58 20.05 19.45
C GLY A 334 -19.48 20.98 20.66
N PHE A 335 -18.40 21.75 20.83
CA PHE A 335 -18.25 22.63 22.00
C PHE A 335 -17.68 24.00 21.63
N ILE A 336 -18.48 24.83 20.96
CA ILE A 336 -18.53 26.28 21.22
C ILE A 336 -19.99 26.70 21.08
N LYS A 337 -20.71 26.69 22.21
CA LYS A 337 -21.70 27.70 22.64
C LYS A 337 -22.44 27.19 23.87
N ALA A 338 -22.18 27.81 25.00
CA ALA A 338 -23.16 28.09 26.04
C ALA A 338 -22.59 29.26 26.87
N ASP A 339 -23.31 30.38 26.80
CA ASP A 339 -23.39 31.59 27.64
C ASP A 339 -22.17 32.11 28.41
#